data_AF-A0A519T797-F1
#
_entry.id   AF-A0A519T797-F1
#
_cell.length_a   1.000
_cell.length_b   1.000
_cell.length_c   1.000
_cell.angle_alpha   90.00
_cell.angle_beta   90.00
_cell.angle_gamma   90.00
#
_symmetry.space_group_name_H-M   'P 1'
#
loop_
_entity.id
_entity.type
_entity.pdbx_description
1 polymer ?
#
loop_
_entity_poly.entity_id
_entity_poly.type
_entity_poly.pdbx_seq_one_letter_code
_entity_poly.pdbx_strand_id
1 'polypeptide(L)'
;IYKGQLTTFQVGMYYPDLSDERVTSAFGLVHSRFSTNTMPSWRLAQPFRYLAHNGEINTLRGNLNWFFAGLPTYTSPYFSAEEMEMLLPVVDAGQSDSACLDNIVELLLHCGRSLPHVLMMLVPEAWDGNEQMDPLKKAFYEFHATFMAPWDGPAALNFTDGNLVGAMLDRNGLRPLRYVITNDGRVLVASEAGTLPLAPELIIKKGRLQPGKMFVVDMAAGRILSDREIKAQAAGQQPYGQWLDNYQIRMEDLPEPRQVFTDLGAEAVMKYQQVFGYSREDLETVLAPMALDAKEPIGSMGVDVPLAVLSDQPQHLSSYFKQFFAQVTNPPIDPIRERLVMSLATFIGNNGNILDENQLHCHCVAAKHPILTNLELEKLRSIDTGSFHAKTLQTYFKADGKPGAMQRGLERLCRYAEDAVNDGFEVLILSDRAMDSEHAPIPSLLAVSAVHHHLIKSGMRGSVGLVVEAGDVWEVHHFACLLAFGATAIN
;
A
#
# COMPACT_ATOMS: atom_id res chain seq x y z
N ILE A 1 7.99 23.32 -18.76
CA ILE A 1 6.87 23.53 -17.81
C ILE A 1 6.96 24.94 -17.26
N TYR A 2 5.94 25.78 -17.47
CA TYR A 2 5.85 27.13 -16.90
C TYR A 2 4.95 27.08 -15.66
N LYS A 3 5.51 27.26 -14.46
CA LYS A 3 4.78 27.14 -13.19
C LYS A 3 5.34 28.09 -12.13
N GLY A 4 4.50 28.52 -11.20
CA GLY A 4 4.95 29.41 -10.13
C GLY A 4 3.87 29.69 -9.10
N GLN A 5 4.18 30.61 -8.17
CA GLN A 5 3.27 31.09 -7.14
C GLN A 5 2.39 32.21 -7.69
N LEU A 6 1.56 31.86 -8.66
CA LEU A 6 0.78 32.81 -9.43
C LEU A 6 -0.70 32.43 -9.32
N THR A 7 -1.57 33.43 -9.29
CA THR A 7 -2.97 33.19 -9.63
C THR A 7 -3.05 32.77 -11.11
N THR A 8 -4.11 32.05 -11.48
CA THR A 8 -4.29 31.54 -12.85
C THR A 8 -4.22 32.64 -13.90
N PHE A 9 -4.71 33.85 -13.61
CA PHE A 9 -4.65 35.00 -14.52
C PHE A 9 -3.25 35.61 -14.68
N GLN A 10 -2.37 35.41 -13.71
CA GLN A 10 -1.01 35.99 -13.73
C GLN A 10 -0.03 35.15 -14.56
N VAL A 11 -0.34 33.90 -14.89
CA VAL A 11 0.59 32.98 -15.57
C VAL A 11 1.07 33.56 -16.90
N GLY A 12 0.16 34.02 -17.76
CA GLY A 12 0.52 34.63 -19.06
C GLY A 12 1.18 36.00 -18.94
N MET A 13 0.95 36.73 -17.84
CA MET A 13 1.60 38.01 -17.57
C MET A 13 3.04 37.84 -17.08
N TYR A 14 3.27 36.82 -16.26
CA TYR A 14 4.57 36.53 -15.65
C TYR A 14 5.52 35.83 -16.63
N TYR A 15 4.98 34.99 -17.52
CA TYR A 15 5.73 34.32 -18.58
C TYR A 15 5.30 34.85 -19.96
N PRO A 16 5.91 35.95 -20.45
CA PRO A 16 5.58 36.54 -21.74
C PRO A 16 5.69 35.56 -22.91
N ASP A 17 6.56 34.57 -22.79
CA ASP A 17 6.72 33.50 -23.78
C ASP A 17 5.38 32.81 -24.10
N LEU A 18 4.50 32.63 -23.11
CA LEU A 18 3.19 32.00 -23.32
C LEU A 18 2.22 32.85 -24.15
N SER A 19 2.51 34.14 -24.33
CA SER A 19 1.74 35.03 -25.20
C SER A 19 2.34 35.14 -26.61
N ASP A 20 3.50 34.52 -26.86
CA ASP A 20 4.17 34.54 -28.15
C ASP A 20 3.59 33.47 -29.09
N GLU A 21 3.19 33.87 -30.30
CA GLU A 21 2.60 32.97 -31.30
C GLU A 21 3.53 31.82 -31.72
N ARG A 22 4.85 31.94 -31.49
CA ARG A 22 5.82 30.87 -31.76
C ARG A 22 5.69 29.72 -30.75
N VAL A 23 5.12 29.96 -29.57
CA VAL A 23 4.85 28.92 -28.58
C VAL A 23 3.60 28.16 -29.00
N THR A 24 3.81 27.20 -29.89
CA THR A 24 2.80 26.27 -30.39
C THR A 24 3.01 24.90 -29.76
N SER A 25 1.91 24.19 -29.51
CA SER A 25 1.96 22.84 -28.93
C SER A 25 0.77 22.01 -29.38
N ALA A 26 0.99 20.70 -29.53
CA ALA A 26 -0.08 19.74 -29.81
C ALA A 26 -0.99 19.51 -28.58
N PHE A 27 -0.50 19.80 -27.37
CA PHE A 27 -1.27 19.68 -26.13
C PHE A 27 -0.93 20.79 -25.13
N GLY A 28 -1.81 20.99 -24.16
CA GLY A 28 -1.57 21.86 -23.01
C GLY A 28 -2.14 21.23 -21.75
N LEU A 29 -1.37 21.27 -20.67
CA LEU A 29 -1.77 20.78 -19.35
C LEU A 29 -1.64 21.91 -18.35
N VAL A 30 -2.72 22.19 -17.62
CA VAL A 30 -2.79 23.29 -16.65
C VAL A 30 -3.28 22.74 -15.31
N HIS A 31 -2.69 23.22 -14.22
CA HIS A 31 -3.09 22.86 -12.87
C HIS A 31 -3.11 24.09 -11.96
N SER A 32 -4.15 24.22 -11.14
CA SER A 32 -4.25 25.20 -10.06
C SER A 32 -4.35 24.47 -8.72
N ARG A 33 -3.47 24.80 -7.79
CA ARG A 33 -3.33 24.12 -6.50
C ARG A 33 -3.96 24.94 -5.37
N PHE A 34 -4.69 24.25 -4.49
CA PHE A 34 -5.06 24.78 -3.18
C PHE A 34 -4.16 24.15 -2.11
N SER A 35 -3.66 24.94 -1.15
CA SER A 35 -2.79 24.46 -0.07
C SER A 35 -3.43 24.74 1.28
N THR A 36 -3.16 23.88 2.27
CA THR A 36 -3.46 24.13 3.69
C THR A 36 -2.45 25.05 4.37
N ASN A 37 -1.45 25.55 3.63
CA ASN A 37 -0.32 26.33 4.13
C ASN A 37 -0.41 27.75 3.58
N THR A 38 -0.07 28.73 4.40
CA THR A 38 0.02 30.15 3.98
C THR A 38 1.37 30.50 3.39
N MET A 39 2.40 29.69 3.62
CA MET A 39 3.75 29.88 3.06
C MET A 39 3.82 29.21 1.69
N PRO A 40 3.98 29.98 0.61
CA PRO A 40 3.97 29.41 -0.73
C PRO A 40 5.35 28.81 -1.05
N SER A 41 5.38 27.72 -1.83
CA SER A 41 6.62 27.12 -2.35
C SER A 41 6.54 26.94 -3.87
N TRP A 42 7.48 27.54 -4.60
CA TRP A 42 7.55 27.47 -6.07
C TRP A 42 7.70 26.02 -6.56
N ARG A 43 8.47 25.21 -5.83
CA ARG A 43 8.75 23.82 -6.18
C ARG A 43 7.50 22.95 -6.13
N LEU A 44 6.55 23.28 -5.25
CA LEU A 44 5.30 22.55 -5.05
C LEU A 44 4.18 22.96 -6.02
N ALA A 45 4.40 24.00 -6.84
CA ALA A 45 3.49 24.29 -7.93
C ALA A 45 3.50 23.13 -8.94
N GLN A 46 2.35 22.87 -9.54
CA GLN A 46 2.15 21.85 -10.56
C GLN A 46 1.90 22.53 -11.92
N PRO A 47 2.12 21.85 -13.06
CA PRO A 47 2.44 20.42 -13.22
C PRO A 47 3.82 19.99 -12.73
N PHE A 48 3.97 18.70 -12.45
CA PHE A 48 5.27 18.03 -12.35
C PHE A 48 5.73 17.50 -13.72
N ARG A 49 6.71 16.61 -13.79
CA ARG A 49 7.36 16.24 -15.07
C ARG A 49 6.39 15.48 -15.96
N TYR A 50 5.72 14.49 -15.38
CA TYR A 50 4.78 13.60 -16.08
C TYR A 50 3.35 13.82 -15.63
N LEU A 51 3.12 14.32 -14.40
CA LEU A 51 1.80 14.38 -13.78
C LEU A 51 1.33 15.78 -13.39
N ALA A 52 0.02 15.98 -13.46
CA ALA A 52 -0.71 16.90 -12.61
C ALA A 52 -1.81 16.15 -11.85
N HIS A 53 -1.79 16.32 -10.54
CA HIS A 53 -2.64 15.61 -9.59
C HIS A 53 -3.54 16.59 -8.85
N ASN A 54 -4.84 16.41 -9.07
CA ASN A 54 -5.88 17.05 -8.28
C ASN A 54 -6.42 16.02 -7.27
N GLY A 55 -6.03 16.14 -6.01
CA GLY A 55 -6.35 15.14 -5.01
C GLY A 55 -5.37 15.12 -3.84
N GLU A 56 -5.40 14.03 -3.07
CA GLU A 56 -4.51 13.76 -1.94
C GLU A 56 -4.23 12.26 -1.83
N ILE A 57 -2.96 11.86 -1.78
CA ILE A 57 -2.57 10.46 -1.57
C ILE A 57 -2.55 10.17 -0.06
N ASN A 58 -3.54 9.44 0.44
CA ASN A 58 -3.70 9.15 1.86
C ASN A 58 -2.82 7.98 2.35
N THR A 59 -2.30 7.15 1.44
CA THR A 59 -1.37 6.04 1.76
C THR A 59 0.11 6.43 1.68
N LEU A 60 0.44 7.70 1.45
CA LEU A 60 1.80 8.17 1.12
C LEU A 60 2.89 7.63 2.05
N ARG A 61 2.67 7.69 3.36
CA ARG A 61 3.68 7.24 4.34
C ARG A 61 4.01 5.76 4.18
N GLY A 62 3.01 4.92 3.95
CA GLY A 62 3.19 3.49 3.70
C GLY A 62 3.94 3.25 2.39
N ASN A 63 3.52 3.92 1.32
CA ASN A 63 4.16 3.78 0.00
C ASN A 63 5.63 4.19 0.04
N LEU A 64 5.94 5.31 0.69
CA LEU A 64 7.32 5.76 0.84
C LEU A 64 8.13 4.81 1.71
N ASN A 65 7.59 4.34 2.83
CA ASN A 65 8.29 3.37 3.68
C ASN A 65 8.66 2.10 2.90
N TRP A 66 7.76 1.59 2.05
CA TRP A 66 8.05 0.44 1.19
C TRP A 66 9.09 0.75 0.13
N PHE A 67 8.99 1.93 -0.50
CA PHE A 67 10.00 2.39 -1.46
C PHE A 67 11.40 2.47 -0.83
N PHE A 68 11.51 3.12 0.34
CA PHE A 68 12.77 3.27 1.07
C PHE A 68 13.32 1.91 1.56
N ALA A 69 12.44 0.99 1.98
CA ALA A 69 12.84 -0.35 2.40
C ALA A 69 13.43 -1.19 1.26
N GLY A 70 12.99 -0.96 0.01
CA GLY A 70 13.47 -1.66 -1.17
C GLY A 70 14.73 -1.07 -1.82
N LEU A 71 15.18 0.12 -1.43
CA LEU A 71 16.32 0.80 -2.05
C LEU A 71 17.57 -0.09 -2.20
N PRO A 72 18.00 -0.87 -1.19
CA PRO A 72 19.20 -1.69 -1.32
C PRO A 72 19.06 -2.85 -2.32
N THR A 73 17.83 -3.21 -2.68
CA THR A 73 17.51 -4.34 -3.55
C THR A 73 17.12 -3.94 -4.98
N TYR A 74 16.91 -2.64 -5.22
CA TYR A 74 16.47 -2.16 -6.52
C TYR A 74 17.56 -2.25 -7.56
N THR A 75 17.27 -3.01 -8.61
CA THR A 75 18.14 -3.17 -9.78
C THR A 75 17.32 -2.98 -11.04
N SER A 76 17.91 -2.47 -12.11
CA SER A 76 17.20 -2.30 -13.37
C SER A 76 18.06 -2.79 -14.52
N PRO A 77 17.48 -3.46 -15.53
CA PRO A 77 18.21 -3.79 -16.75
C PRO A 77 18.55 -2.56 -17.61
N TYR A 78 17.99 -1.38 -17.29
CA TYR A 78 18.18 -0.13 -18.04
C TYR A 78 19.28 0.77 -17.49
N PHE A 79 19.75 0.51 -16.27
CA PHE A 79 20.73 1.33 -15.57
C PHE A 79 21.83 0.44 -14.98
N SER A 80 23.08 0.91 -15.02
CA SER A 80 24.17 0.24 -14.30
C SER A 80 23.99 0.38 -12.78
N ALA A 81 24.71 -0.43 -12.01
CA ALA A 81 24.69 -0.31 -10.54
C ALA A 81 25.15 1.09 -10.09
N GLU A 82 26.18 1.64 -10.74
CA GLU A 82 26.68 2.99 -10.46
C GLU A 82 25.65 4.08 -10.82
N GLU A 83 24.90 3.92 -11.92
CA GLU A 83 23.82 4.84 -12.28
C GLU A 83 22.67 4.76 -11.27
N MET A 84 22.31 3.55 -10.82
CA MET A 84 21.30 3.35 -9.77
C MET A 84 21.70 4.03 -8.45
N GLU A 85 22.97 3.95 -8.05
CA GLU A 85 23.50 4.66 -6.86
C GLU A 85 23.43 6.18 -7.02
N MET A 86 23.57 6.71 -8.23
CA MET A 86 23.43 8.16 -8.49
C MET A 86 21.96 8.61 -8.49
N LEU A 87 21.05 7.76 -8.94
CA LEU A 87 19.63 8.08 -9.09
C LEU A 87 18.84 7.93 -7.78
N LEU A 88 19.17 6.93 -6.96
CA LEU A 88 18.41 6.60 -5.76
C LEU A 88 18.93 7.34 -4.51
N PRO A 89 18.04 7.82 -3.62
CA PRO A 89 16.58 7.82 -3.74
C PRO A 89 16.05 8.95 -4.64
N VAL A 90 15.02 8.67 -5.45
CA VAL A 90 14.37 9.68 -6.30
C VAL A 90 13.39 10.59 -5.54
N VAL A 91 13.15 10.33 -4.25
CA VAL A 91 12.21 11.11 -3.42
C VAL A 91 12.97 11.89 -2.36
N ASP A 92 12.94 13.22 -2.46
CA ASP A 92 13.56 14.11 -1.47
C ASP A 92 12.64 14.39 -0.27
N ALA A 93 13.25 14.79 0.84
CA ALA A 93 12.53 15.32 1.99
C ALA A 93 11.76 16.63 1.65
N GLY A 94 10.56 16.78 2.19
CA GLY A 94 9.75 18.01 2.07
C GLY A 94 9.02 18.17 0.73
N GLN A 95 8.97 17.13 -0.10
CA GLN A 95 8.14 17.09 -1.29
C GLN A 95 6.66 16.85 -0.94
N SER A 96 5.76 17.32 -1.81
CA SER A 96 4.33 16.98 -1.70
C SER A 96 4.07 15.55 -2.14
N ASP A 97 2.98 14.94 -1.66
CA ASP A 97 2.47 13.64 -2.11
C ASP A 97 2.51 13.42 -3.63
N SER A 98 2.06 14.43 -4.37
CA SER A 98 1.94 14.47 -5.82
C SER A 98 3.31 14.52 -6.52
N ALA A 99 4.30 15.12 -5.86
CA ALA A 99 5.68 15.19 -6.36
C ALA A 99 6.36 13.84 -6.14
N CYS A 100 6.15 13.23 -4.97
CA CYS A 100 6.64 11.88 -4.70
C CYS A 100 6.08 10.89 -5.73
N LEU A 101 4.78 10.95 -6.01
CA LEU A 101 4.15 10.10 -7.04
C LEU A 101 4.77 10.33 -8.43
N ASP A 102 4.98 11.59 -8.83
CA ASP A 102 5.61 11.92 -10.12
C ASP A 102 7.04 11.37 -10.24
N ASN A 103 7.85 11.44 -9.18
CA ASN A 103 9.21 10.90 -9.21
C ASN A 103 9.22 9.37 -9.32
N ILE A 104 8.29 8.68 -8.65
CA ILE A 104 8.16 7.22 -8.77
C ILE A 104 7.68 6.84 -10.17
N VAL A 105 6.75 7.62 -10.76
CA VAL A 105 6.32 7.44 -12.15
C VAL A 105 7.49 7.62 -13.12
N GLU A 106 8.29 8.68 -12.94
CA GLU A 106 9.47 8.96 -13.75
C GLU A 106 10.48 7.81 -13.70
N LEU A 107 10.79 7.31 -12.49
CA LEU A 107 11.68 6.17 -12.30
C LEU A 107 11.18 4.92 -13.04
N LEU A 108 9.91 4.56 -12.86
CA LEU A 108 9.33 3.35 -13.45
C LEU A 108 9.19 3.44 -14.98
N LEU A 109 8.92 4.63 -15.50
CA LEU A 109 8.88 4.90 -16.93
C LEU A 109 10.27 4.69 -17.57
N HIS A 110 11.31 5.22 -16.92
CA HIS A 110 12.69 5.06 -17.38
C HIS A 110 13.22 3.62 -17.23
N CYS A 111 12.59 2.80 -16.39
CA CYS A 111 12.83 1.35 -16.31
C CYS A 111 12.03 0.53 -17.33
N GLY A 112 11.54 1.14 -18.42
CA GLY A 112 11.02 0.42 -19.59
C GLY A 112 9.52 0.20 -19.65
N ARG A 113 8.75 0.66 -18.65
CA ARG A 113 7.29 0.57 -18.66
C ARG A 113 6.66 1.75 -19.37
N SER A 114 5.54 1.54 -20.06
CA SER A 114 4.74 2.64 -20.61
C SER A 114 4.03 3.42 -19.50
N LEU A 115 3.74 4.71 -19.73
CA LEU A 115 3.06 5.54 -18.74
C LEU A 115 1.70 4.97 -18.29
N PRO A 116 0.83 4.44 -19.17
CA PRO A 116 -0.39 3.76 -18.74
C PRO A 116 -0.14 2.50 -17.88
N HIS A 117 0.89 1.71 -18.20
CA HIS A 117 1.26 0.54 -17.39
C HIS A 117 1.65 0.99 -15.97
N VAL A 118 2.57 1.95 -15.86
CA VAL A 118 3.03 2.50 -14.57
C VAL A 118 1.84 2.97 -13.73
N LEU A 119 0.92 3.70 -14.34
CA LEU A 119 -0.27 4.21 -13.67
C LEU A 119 -1.26 3.11 -13.27
N MET A 120 -1.44 2.07 -14.08
CA MET A 120 -2.23 0.90 -13.69
C MET A 120 -1.62 0.13 -12.52
N MET A 121 -0.29 0.14 -12.39
CA MET A 121 0.43 -0.48 -11.28
C MET A 121 0.33 0.34 -9.99
N LEU A 122 0.51 1.67 -10.06
CA LEU A 122 0.49 2.54 -8.88
C LEU A 122 -0.93 2.88 -8.40
N VAL A 123 -1.88 3.08 -9.32
CA VAL A 123 -3.27 3.46 -9.01
C VAL A 123 -4.23 2.46 -9.69
N PRO A 124 -4.26 1.20 -9.22
CA PRO A 124 -5.02 0.13 -9.84
C PRO A 124 -6.53 0.27 -9.62
N GLU A 125 -7.32 -0.30 -10.54
CA GLU A 125 -8.77 -0.50 -10.35
C GLU A 125 -9.06 -1.37 -9.11
N ALA A 126 -10.30 -1.30 -8.62
CA ALA A 126 -10.82 -2.32 -7.71
C ALA A 126 -10.99 -3.66 -8.46
N TRP A 127 -10.04 -4.57 -8.25
CA TRP A 127 -9.94 -5.85 -8.95
C TRP A 127 -10.32 -7.05 -8.07
N ASP A 128 -10.00 -7.00 -6.77
CA ASP A 128 -10.31 -8.07 -5.84
C ASP A 128 -11.83 -8.19 -5.65
N GLY A 129 -12.33 -9.42 -5.66
CA GLY A 129 -13.77 -9.71 -5.63
C GLY A 129 -14.57 -9.32 -6.89
N ASN A 130 -13.94 -8.77 -7.93
CA ASN A 130 -14.64 -8.38 -9.16
C ASN A 130 -14.70 -9.53 -10.18
N GLU A 131 -15.79 -10.31 -10.13
CA GLU A 131 -16.02 -11.45 -11.04
C GLU A 131 -16.30 -11.05 -12.50
N GLN A 132 -16.65 -9.78 -12.76
CA GLN A 132 -16.94 -9.28 -14.11
C GLN A 132 -15.70 -8.74 -14.83
N MET A 133 -14.56 -8.68 -14.13
CA MET A 133 -13.32 -8.19 -14.70
C MET A 133 -12.75 -9.19 -15.71
N ASP A 134 -12.22 -8.67 -16.83
CA ASP A 134 -11.49 -9.48 -17.80
C ASP A 134 -10.34 -10.25 -17.12
N PRO A 135 -10.17 -11.57 -17.36
CA PRO A 135 -9.18 -12.38 -16.67
C PRO A 135 -7.73 -11.92 -16.86
N LEU A 136 -7.35 -11.43 -18.05
CA LEU A 136 -5.99 -10.93 -18.28
C LEU A 136 -5.74 -9.68 -17.45
N LYS A 137 -6.73 -8.78 -17.41
CA LYS A 137 -6.65 -7.57 -16.59
C LYS A 137 -6.62 -7.89 -15.09
N LYS A 138 -7.41 -8.87 -14.64
CA LYS A 138 -7.40 -9.31 -13.24
C LYS A 138 -6.02 -9.88 -12.86
N ALA A 139 -5.46 -10.75 -13.70
CA ALA A 139 -4.12 -11.30 -13.50
C ALA A 139 -3.02 -10.22 -13.48
N PHE A 140 -3.12 -9.20 -14.34
CA PHE A 140 -2.20 -8.06 -14.29
C PHE A 140 -2.24 -7.37 -12.92
N TYR A 141 -3.43 -7.04 -12.41
CA TYR A 141 -3.53 -6.34 -11.13
C TYR A 141 -3.13 -7.22 -9.94
N GLU A 142 -3.49 -8.51 -9.97
CA GLU A 142 -3.11 -9.47 -8.93
C GLU A 142 -1.60 -9.67 -8.88
N PHE A 143 -0.92 -9.79 -10.03
CA PHE A 143 0.54 -9.86 -10.09
C PHE A 143 1.19 -8.62 -9.48
N HIS A 144 0.77 -7.41 -9.87
CA HIS A 144 1.36 -6.18 -9.36
C HIS A 144 1.04 -5.93 -7.88
N ALA A 145 -0.10 -6.39 -7.37
CA ALA A 145 -0.47 -6.27 -5.97
C ALA A 145 0.47 -7.04 -5.02
N THR A 146 1.22 -8.02 -5.53
CA THR A 146 2.19 -8.79 -4.73
C THR A 146 3.40 -7.96 -4.28
N PHE A 147 3.78 -6.91 -5.02
CA PHE A 147 4.96 -6.09 -4.73
C PHE A 147 4.72 -4.58 -4.73
N MET A 148 3.59 -4.10 -5.26
CA MET A 148 3.23 -2.68 -5.27
C MET A 148 1.95 -2.43 -4.49
N ALA A 149 2.09 -1.74 -3.36
CA ALA A 149 0.95 -1.21 -2.63
C ALA A 149 0.33 -0.02 -3.41
N PRO A 150 -1.02 0.08 -3.49
CA PRO A 150 -1.68 1.18 -4.17
C PRO A 150 -1.38 2.56 -3.56
N TRP A 151 -1.10 3.52 -4.44
CA TRP A 151 -1.07 4.95 -4.13
C TRP A 151 -2.50 5.48 -4.11
N ASP A 152 -3.17 5.26 -2.98
CA ASP A 152 -4.61 5.49 -2.82
C ASP A 152 -4.92 6.86 -2.22
N GLY A 153 -6.18 7.25 -2.36
CA GLY A 153 -6.73 8.54 -2.02
C GLY A 153 -7.46 9.18 -3.21
N PRO A 154 -8.22 10.27 -3.00
CA PRO A 154 -8.85 10.97 -4.11
C PRO A 154 -7.80 11.42 -5.11
N ALA A 155 -7.91 11.00 -6.37
CA ALA A 155 -6.94 11.37 -7.39
C ALA A 155 -7.60 11.55 -8.75
N ALA A 156 -7.51 12.76 -9.27
CA ALA A 156 -7.68 13.07 -10.68
C ALA A 156 -6.29 13.37 -11.27
N LEU A 157 -5.74 12.41 -12.00
CA LEU A 157 -4.41 12.49 -12.59
C LEU A 157 -4.52 12.84 -14.06
N ASN A 158 -3.88 13.93 -14.48
CA ASN A 158 -3.60 14.20 -15.88
C ASN A 158 -2.12 13.92 -16.12
N PHE A 159 -1.79 13.27 -17.22
CA PHE A 159 -0.45 12.74 -17.44
C PHE A 159 -0.01 12.83 -18.89
N THR A 160 1.30 12.86 -19.12
CA THR A 160 1.87 12.84 -20.46
C THR A 160 3.32 12.36 -20.44
N ASP A 161 3.74 11.65 -21.48
CA ASP A 161 5.15 11.31 -21.77
C ASP A 161 5.69 12.08 -22.99
N GLY A 162 4.93 13.07 -23.48
CA GLY A 162 5.22 13.85 -24.68
C GLY A 162 4.64 13.28 -25.97
N ASN A 163 4.30 11.99 -26.03
CA ASN A 163 3.62 11.35 -27.17
C ASN A 163 2.15 11.04 -26.85
N LEU A 164 1.91 10.56 -25.64
CA LEU A 164 0.61 10.32 -25.06
C LEU A 164 0.24 11.50 -24.14
N VAL A 165 -1.01 11.90 -24.18
CA VAL A 165 -1.62 12.76 -23.15
C VAL A 165 -2.89 12.11 -22.68
N GLY A 166 -3.10 12.05 -21.37
CA GLY A 166 -4.23 11.33 -20.83
C GLY A 166 -4.65 11.81 -19.47
N ALA A 167 -5.74 11.19 -19.00
CA ALA A 167 -6.21 11.36 -17.66
C ALA A 167 -6.79 10.06 -17.10
N MET A 168 -6.73 9.92 -15.78
CA MET A 168 -7.31 8.82 -15.04
C MET A 168 -7.86 9.29 -13.70
N LEU A 169 -8.75 8.48 -13.14
CA LEU A 169 -9.25 8.64 -11.79
C LEU A 169 -8.74 7.52 -10.89
N ASP A 170 -8.71 7.80 -9.59
CA ASP A 170 -8.57 6.79 -8.55
C ASP A 170 -9.65 5.71 -8.64
N ARG A 171 -9.46 4.63 -7.88
CA ARG A 171 -10.32 3.43 -7.92
C ARG A 171 -11.77 3.70 -7.52
N ASN A 172 -12.03 4.77 -6.77
CA ASN A 172 -13.34 5.19 -6.28
C ASN A 172 -13.92 6.35 -7.10
N GLY A 173 -13.09 7.03 -7.90
CA GLY A 173 -13.48 8.19 -8.70
C GLY A 173 -13.92 9.36 -7.82
N LEU A 174 -13.15 9.66 -6.77
CA LEU A 174 -13.49 10.65 -5.74
C LEU A 174 -13.31 12.10 -6.22
N ARG A 175 -12.71 12.30 -7.40
CA ARG A 175 -12.53 13.61 -8.04
C ARG A 175 -13.27 13.69 -9.38
N PRO A 176 -13.86 14.85 -9.71
CA PRO A 176 -14.55 15.00 -10.98
C PRO A 176 -13.55 15.18 -12.12
N LEU A 177 -13.81 14.52 -13.24
CA LEU A 177 -13.16 14.80 -14.52
C LEU A 177 -14.17 14.68 -15.66
N ARG A 178 -14.29 15.73 -16.46
CA ARG A 178 -15.20 15.85 -17.61
C ARG A 178 -14.37 15.99 -18.87
N TYR A 179 -14.89 15.46 -19.98
CA TYR A 179 -14.26 15.64 -21.28
C TYR A 179 -15.25 16.07 -22.36
N VAL A 180 -14.72 16.78 -23.36
CA VAL A 180 -15.42 17.19 -24.57
C VAL A 180 -14.56 16.86 -25.78
N ILE A 181 -15.16 16.26 -26.81
CA ILE A 181 -14.53 16.00 -28.11
C ILE A 181 -15.25 16.85 -29.14
N THR A 182 -14.50 17.56 -29.97
CA THR A 182 -15.02 18.44 -31.00
C THR A 182 -14.75 17.92 -32.41
N ASN A 183 -15.49 18.43 -33.39
CA ASN A 183 -15.38 18.05 -34.81
C ASN A 183 -14.17 18.64 -35.54
N ASP A 184 -13.53 19.65 -34.94
CA ASP A 184 -12.24 20.20 -35.37
C ASP A 184 -11.04 19.48 -34.73
N GLY A 185 -11.27 18.30 -34.14
CA GLY A 185 -10.20 17.41 -33.66
C GLY A 185 -9.64 17.77 -32.28
N ARG A 186 -10.26 18.69 -31.53
CA ARG A 186 -9.82 19.03 -30.17
C ARG A 186 -10.44 18.11 -29.14
N VAL A 187 -9.65 17.83 -28.11
CA VAL A 187 -10.06 17.06 -26.95
C VAL A 187 -9.75 17.88 -25.71
N LEU A 188 -10.78 18.16 -24.93
CA LEU A 188 -10.66 18.99 -23.73
C LEU A 188 -11.05 18.15 -22.53
N VAL A 189 -10.18 18.15 -21.51
CA VAL A 189 -10.40 17.45 -20.24
C VAL A 189 -10.23 18.46 -19.12
N ALA A 190 -11.19 18.50 -18.20
CA ALA A 190 -11.18 19.45 -17.08
C ALA A 190 -11.94 18.90 -15.88
N SER A 191 -11.63 19.40 -14.69
CA SER A 191 -12.35 19.03 -13.46
C SER A 191 -13.82 19.43 -13.49
N GLU A 192 -14.17 20.46 -14.28
CA GLU A 192 -15.53 20.96 -14.43
C GLU A 192 -15.92 21.08 -15.92
N ALA A 193 -17.22 21.00 -16.19
CA ALA A 193 -17.73 21.29 -17.52
C ALA A 193 -17.92 22.80 -17.69
N GLY A 194 -17.56 23.34 -18.87
CA GLY A 194 -17.73 24.76 -19.18
C GLY A 194 -16.52 25.64 -18.84
N THR A 195 -15.36 25.04 -18.57
CA THR A 195 -14.10 25.77 -18.33
C THR A 195 -13.62 26.59 -19.52
N LEU A 196 -13.98 26.19 -20.74
CA LEU A 196 -13.67 26.92 -21.97
C LEU A 196 -14.96 27.17 -22.78
N PRO A 197 -15.14 28.38 -23.34
CA PRO A 197 -16.27 28.68 -24.20
C PRO A 197 -16.13 27.89 -25.51
N LEU A 198 -17.07 26.98 -25.76
CA LEU A 198 -17.13 26.17 -26.99
C LEU A 198 -18.51 26.32 -27.64
N ALA A 199 -18.53 26.61 -28.94
CA ALA A 199 -19.77 26.63 -29.71
C ALA A 199 -20.41 25.24 -29.70
N PRO A 200 -21.71 25.10 -29.37
CA PRO A 200 -22.38 23.80 -29.30
C PRO A 200 -22.29 22.98 -30.59
N GLU A 201 -22.27 23.63 -31.76
CA GLU A 201 -22.17 22.96 -33.07
C GLU A 201 -20.84 22.21 -33.26
N LEU A 202 -19.78 22.60 -32.55
CA LEU A 202 -18.48 21.94 -32.65
C LEU A 202 -18.44 20.64 -31.85
N ILE A 203 -19.38 20.39 -30.95
CA ILE A 203 -19.28 19.33 -29.95
C ILE A 203 -19.82 18.02 -30.50
N ILE A 204 -18.95 17.02 -30.66
CA ILE A 204 -19.33 15.65 -31.03
C ILE A 204 -19.80 14.88 -29.80
N LYS A 205 -19.05 14.97 -28.70
CA LYS A 205 -19.29 14.16 -27.50
C LYS A 205 -18.92 14.91 -26.23
N LYS A 206 -19.76 14.76 -25.21
CA LYS A 206 -19.46 15.14 -23.83
C LYS A 206 -19.49 13.88 -22.96
N GLY A 207 -18.58 13.80 -22.00
CA GLY A 207 -18.55 12.68 -21.07
C GLY A 207 -17.89 13.02 -19.74
N ARG A 208 -17.80 12.00 -18.89
CA ARG A 208 -17.06 12.01 -17.63
C ARG A 208 -16.19 10.77 -17.55
N LEU A 209 -15.06 10.87 -16.87
CA LEU A 209 -14.31 9.68 -16.48
C LEU A 209 -15.07 8.95 -15.38
N GLN A 210 -14.88 7.63 -15.36
CA GLN A 210 -15.44 6.74 -14.35
C GLN A 210 -14.30 6.20 -13.48
N PRO A 211 -14.60 5.70 -12.27
CA PRO A 211 -13.57 5.17 -11.37
C PRO A 211 -12.65 4.18 -12.07
N GLY A 212 -11.34 4.37 -11.90
CA GLY A 212 -10.28 3.55 -12.48
C GLY A 212 -10.21 3.48 -14.01
N LYS A 213 -10.97 4.30 -14.76
CA LYS A 213 -10.88 4.37 -16.23
C LYS A 213 -9.86 5.41 -16.69
N MET A 214 -9.20 5.10 -17.80
CA MET A 214 -8.27 5.98 -18.49
C MET A 214 -8.90 6.57 -19.74
N PHE A 215 -8.56 7.83 -20.00
CA PHE A 215 -8.86 8.51 -21.25
C PHE A 215 -7.53 9.02 -21.81
N VAL A 216 -7.06 8.44 -22.92
CA VAL A 216 -5.73 8.74 -23.47
C VAL A 216 -5.84 9.11 -24.94
N VAL A 217 -5.07 10.11 -25.35
CA VAL A 217 -4.90 10.54 -26.73
C VAL A 217 -3.46 10.22 -27.13
N ASP A 218 -3.33 9.44 -28.20
CA ASP A 218 -2.06 9.22 -28.88
C ASP A 218 -1.89 10.34 -29.91
N MET A 219 -0.97 11.26 -29.62
CA MET A 219 -0.72 12.41 -30.47
C MET A 219 0.08 12.04 -31.71
N ALA A 220 0.89 10.98 -31.65
CA ALA A 220 1.63 10.50 -32.82
C ALA A 220 0.70 9.79 -33.82
N ALA A 221 -0.25 8.99 -33.33
CA ALA A 221 -1.26 8.33 -34.15
C ALA A 221 -2.47 9.23 -34.47
N GLY A 222 -2.62 10.37 -33.78
CA GLY A 222 -3.73 11.31 -33.97
C GLY A 222 -5.09 10.74 -33.57
N ARG A 223 -5.16 9.85 -32.56
CA ARG A 223 -6.41 9.18 -32.16
C ARG A 223 -6.57 9.04 -30.66
N ILE A 224 -7.82 8.90 -30.23
CA ILE A 224 -8.17 8.58 -28.84
C ILE A 224 -8.09 7.06 -28.66
N LEU A 225 -7.33 6.63 -27.66
CA LEU A 225 -7.23 5.24 -27.24
C LEU A 225 -8.37 4.90 -26.29
N SER A 226 -8.98 3.73 -26.49
CA SER A 226 -10.03 3.28 -25.58
C SER A 226 -9.45 2.69 -24.30
N ASP A 227 -10.14 2.83 -23.17
CA ASP A 227 -9.76 2.21 -21.89
C ASP A 227 -9.45 0.72 -22.01
N ARG A 228 -10.27 0.00 -22.80
CA ARG A 228 -10.09 -1.43 -23.06
C ARG A 228 -8.80 -1.73 -23.82
N GLU A 229 -8.48 -0.92 -24.82
CA GLU A 229 -7.28 -1.09 -25.64
C GLU A 229 -6.00 -0.87 -24.81
N ILE A 230 -5.95 0.22 -24.05
CA ILE A 230 -4.80 0.57 -23.18
C ILE A 230 -4.54 -0.55 -22.18
N LYS A 231 -5.60 -1.00 -21.50
CA LYS A 231 -5.48 -2.02 -20.46
C LYS A 231 -5.18 -3.40 -21.03
N ALA A 232 -5.73 -3.74 -22.19
CA ALA A 232 -5.40 -5.00 -22.86
C ALA A 232 -3.93 -5.03 -23.32
N GLN A 233 -3.39 -3.90 -23.79
CA GLN A 233 -1.98 -3.80 -24.16
C GLN A 233 -1.06 -4.00 -22.94
N ALA A 234 -1.34 -3.31 -21.82
CA ALA A 234 -0.55 -3.46 -20.60
C ALA A 234 -0.68 -4.88 -20.01
N ALA A 235 -1.91 -5.40 -19.88
CA ALA A 235 -2.16 -6.73 -19.33
C ALA A 235 -1.68 -7.88 -20.23
N GLY A 236 -1.53 -7.63 -21.54
CA GLY A 236 -1.02 -8.60 -22.51
C GLY A 236 0.50 -8.53 -22.74
N GLN A 237 1.21 -7.63 -22.06
CA GLN A 237 2.65 -7.44 -22.25
C GLN A 237 3.46 -8.66 -21.77
N GLN A 238 3.00 -9.31 -20.69
CA GLN A 238 3.58 -10.53 -20.14
C GLN A 238 2.49 -11.55 -19.83
N PRO A 239 2.83 -12.85 -19.70
CA PRO A 239 1.87 -13.88 -19.35
C PRO A 239 1.58 -13.90 -17.83
N TYR A 240 1.14 -12.77 -17.26
CA TYR A 240 0.94 -12.60 -15.81
C TYR A 240 0.09 -13.71 -15.17
N GLY A 241 -0.96 -14.17 -15.85
CA GLY A 241 -1.79 -15.29 -15.37
C GLY A 241 -1.00 -16.59 -15.25
N GLN A 242 -0.14 -16.90 -16.22
CA GLN A 242 0.73 -18.09 -16.14
C GLN A 242 1.78 -17.94 -15.04
N TRP A 243 2.28 -16.73 -14.79
CA TRP A 243 3.20 -16.50 -13.68
C TRP A 243 2.53 -16.73 -12.34
N LEU A 244 1.33 -16.20 -12.15
CA LEU A 244 0.53 -16.43 -10.95
C LEU A 244 0.25 -17.93 -10.75
N ASP A 245 -0.24 -18.63 -11.78
CA ASP A 245 -0.57 -20.05 -11.68
C ASP A 245 0.65 -20.94 -11.37
N ASN A 246 1.85 -20.55 -11.82
CA ASN A 246 3.06 -21.36 -11.66
C ASN A 246 3.88 -21.03 -10.40
N TYR A 247 3.84 -19.79 -9.91
CA TYR A 247 4.76 -19.31 -8.86
C TYR A 247 4.05 -18.78 -7.62
N GLN A 248 2.80 -18.31 -7.71
CA GLN A 248 2.08 -17.87 -6.53
C GLN A 248 1.55 -19.08 -5.76
N ILE A 249 1.80 -19.11 -4.46
CA ILE A 249 1.32 -20.17 -3.57
C ILE A 249 0.01 -19.70 -2.96
N ARG A 250 -1.08 -20.44 -3.13
CA ARG A 250 -2.35 -20.10 -2.46
C ARG A 250 -2.42 -20.79 -1.10
N MET A 251 -2.78 -20.04 -0.05
CA MET A 251 -2.90 -20.57 1.31
C MET A 251 -3.84 -21.79 1.38
N GLU A 252 -4.92 -21.78 0.59
CA GLU A 252 -5.91 -22.86 0.52
C GLU A 252 -5.39 -24.15 -0.14
N ASP A 253 -4.38 -24.02 -1.01
CA ASP A 253 -3.77 -25.15 -1.73
C ASP A 253 -2.60 -25.78 -0.95
N LEU A 254 -2.21 -25.19 0.19
CA LEU A 254 -1.14 -25.74 1.03
C LEU A 254 -1.57 -27.09 1.63
N PRO A 255 -0.65 -28.06 1.67
CA PRO A 255 -0.92 -29.38 2.24
C PRO A 255 -1.26 -29.26 3.72
N GLU A 256 -1.94 -30.29 4.25
CA GLU A 256 -2.21 -30.37 5.68
C GLU A 256 -0.90 -30.34 6.50
N PRO A 257 -0.90 -29.65 7.65
CA PRO A 257 0.32 -29.44 8.41
C PRO A 257 0.85 -30.76 8.98
N ARG A 258 2.18 -30.86 9.08
CA ARG A 258 2.84 -32.06 9.62
C ARG A 258 2.53 -32.25 11.11
N GLN A 259 2.36 -31.14 11.82
CA GLN A 259 2.02 -31.10 13.24
C GLN A 259 0.99 -30.02 13.46
N VAL A 260 0.05 -30.27 14.37
CA VAL A 260 -0.91 -29.27 14.85
C VAL A 260 -0.71 -29.16 16.34
N PHE A 261 -0.62 -27.93 16.85
CA PHE A 261 -0.59 -27.72 18.28
C PHE A 261 -1.91 -28.17 18.91
N THR A 262 -1.79 -28.93 19.99
CA THR A 262 -2.95 -29.34 20.78
C THR A 262 -3.53 -28.15 21.54
N ASP A 263 -4.84 -28.14 21.71
CA ASP A 263 -5.52 -27.13 22.51
C ASP A 263 -5.00 -27.11 23.95
N LEU A 264 -4.94 -25.91 24.52
CA LEU A 264 -4.57 -25.71 25.92
C LEU A 264 -5.67 -26.24 26.84
N GLY A 265 -5.28 -26.93 27.91
CA GLY A 265 -6.21 -27.26 28.99
C GLY A 265 -6.71 -25.99 29.69
N ALA A 266 -7.92 -26.04 30.28
CA ALA A 266 -8.58 -24.87 30.86
C ALA A 266 -7.73 -24.10 31.90
N GLU A 267 -6.99 -24.81 32.75
CA GLU A 267 -6.09 -24.18 33.74
C GLU A 267 -4.92 -23.44 33.07
N ALA A 268 -4.42 -23.96 31.94
CA ALA A 268 -3.36 -23.30 31.18
C ALA A 268 -3.90 -22.03 30.51
N VAL A 269 -5.10 -22.07 29.91
CA VAL A 269 -5.74 -20.90 29.29
C VAL A 269 -5.81 -19.72 30.27
N MET A 270 -6.26 -19.95 31.51
CA MET A 270 -6.35 -18.89 32.51
C MET A 270 -4.98 -18.27 32.84
N LYS A 271 -3.91 -19.08 32.89
CA LYS A 271 -2.54 -18.58 33.13
C LYS A 271 -2.05 -17.71 31.97
N TYR A 272 -2.28 -18.15 30.73
CA TYR A 272 -1.92 -17.35 29.55
C TYR A 272 -2.70 -16.04 29.50
N GLN A 273 -4.01 -16.07 29.77
CA GLN A 273 -4.84 -14.86 29.88
C GLN A 273 -4.28 -13.87 30.89
N GLN A 274 -3.84 -14.33 32.07
CA GLN A 274 -3.22 -13.46 33.08
C GLN A 274 -1.90 -12.86 32.61
N VAL A 275 -1.07 -13.63 31.91
CA VAL A 275 0.25 -13.17 31.43
C VAL A 275 0.10 -12.12 30.33
N PHE A 276 -0.85 -12.32 29.41
CA PHE A 276 -1.12 -11.39 28.32
C PHE A 276 -2.02 -10.21 28.72
N GLY A 277 -2.54 -10.21 29.95
CA GLY A 277 -3.26 -9.07 30.53
C GLY A 277 -4.75 -9.00 30.21
N TYR A 278 -5.38 -10.13 29.89
CA TYR A 278 -6.83 -10.19 29.71
C TYR A 278 -7.54 -9.89 31.03
N SER A 279 -8.53 -9.01 30.97
CA SER A 279 -9.49 -8.79 32.04
C SER A 279 -10.76 -9.60 31.82
N ARG A 280 -11.59 -9.68 32.87
CA ARG A 280 -12.94 -10.27 32.72
C ARG A 280 -13.79 -9.46 31.75
N GLU A 281 -13.62 -8.14 31.73
CA GLU A 281 -14.36 -7.25 30.83
C GLU A 281 -13.98 -7.51 29.37
N ASP A 282 -12.70 -7.73 29.05
CA ASP A 282 -12.26 -8.12 27.70
C ASP A 282 -12.98 -9.40 27.23
N LEU A 283 -13.08 -10.40 28.11
CA LEU A 283 -13.72 -11.67 27.80
C LEU A 283 -15.24 -11.53 27.61
N GLU A 284 -15.91 -10.86 28.54
CA GLU A 284 -17.38 -10.77 28.59
C GLU A 284 -17.96 -9.73 27.63
N THR A 285 -17.26 -8.60 27.43
CA THR A 285 -17.79 -7.45 26.69
C THR A 285 -17.20 -7.27 25.30
N VAL A 286 -16.03 -7.85 25.03
CA VAL A 286 -15.38 -7.76 23.71
C VAL A 286 -15.41 -9.10 22.99
N LEU A 287 -14.75 -10.12 23.56
CA LEU A 287 -14.58 -11.41 22.90
C LEU A 287 -15.89 -12.20 22.77
N ALA A 288 -16.70 -12.28 23.82
CA ALA A 288 -17.96 -13.02 23.77
C ALA A 288 -18.93 -12.47 22.71
N PRO A 289 -19.19 -11.14 22.61
CA PRO A 289 -19.99 -10.58 21.51
C PRO A 289 -19.38 -10.83 20.13
N MET A 290 -18.06 -10.66 19.95
CA MET A 290 -17.40 -10.95 18.68
C MET A 290 -17.59 -12.41 18.23
N ALA A 291 -17.48 -13.35 19.17
CA ALA A 291 -17.63 -14.77 18.89
C ALA A 291 -19.09 -15.17 18.59
N LEU A 292 -20.06 -14.58 19.28
CA LEU A 292 -21.48 -14.92 19.14
C LEU A 292 -22.15 -14.22 17.95
N ASP A 293 -21.87 -12.93 17.75
CA ASP A 293 -22.59 -12.08 16.80
C ASP A 293 -21.78 -11.79 15.52
N ALA A 294 -20.51 -12.20 15.47
CA ALA A 294 -19.56 -11.90 14.39
C ALA A 294 -19.44 -10.38 14.10
N LYS A 295 -19.54 -9.57 15.15
CA LYS A 295 -19.46 -8.11 15.11
C LYS A 295 -18.69 -7.60 16.32
N GLU A 296 -18.00 -6.47 16.16
CA GLU A 296 -17.43 -5.76 17.29
C GLU A 296 -18.54 -5.29 18.26
N PRO A 297 -18.26 -5.23 19.58
CA PRO A 297 -19.23 -4.75 20.54
C PRO A 297 -19.56 -3.27 20.31
N ILE A 298 -20.83 -2.90 20.52
CA ILE A 298 -21.29 -1.51 20.42
C ILE A 298 -21.48 -0.96 21.83
N GLY A 299 -20.71 0.09 22.16
CA GLY A 299 -20.84 0.88 23.38
C GLY A 299 -21.48 2.25 23.15
N SER A 300 -21.64 3.01 24.23
CA SER A 300 -22.07 4.42 24.19
C SER A 300 -21.35 5.23 25.28
N MET A 301 -21.54 6.56 25.27
CA MET A 301 -20.82 7.54 26.11
C MET A 301 -19.35 7.75 25.68
N GLY A 302 -18.72 8.77 26.27
CA GLY A 302 -17.30 9.06 26.05
C GLY A 302 -16.39 8.16 26.89
N VAL A 303 -15.12 8.08 26.49
CA VAL A 303 -14.07 7.38 27.24
C VAL A 303 -13.66 8.24 28.43
N ASP A 304 -14.06 7.84 29.65
CA ASP A 304 -13.80 8.55 30.91
C ASP A 304 -12.68 7.88 31.75
N VAL A 305 -11.81 7.12 31.09
CA VAL A 305 -10.61 6.55 31.72
C VAL A 305 -9.39 7.45 31.48
N PRO A 306 -8.39 7.46 32.38
CA PRO A 306 -7.14 8.17 32.15
C PRO A 306 -6.47 7.74 30.83
N LEU A 307 -5.68 8.63 30.24
CA LEU A 307 -4.76 8.24 29.16
C LEU A 307 -3.85 7.11 29.67
N ALA A 308 -3.47 6.18 28.79
CA ALA A 308 -2.71 4.99 29.19
C ALA A 308 -1.45 5.30 30.02
N VAL A 309 -0.73 6.38 29.68
CA VAL A 309 0.47 6.85 30.40
C VAL A 309 0.20 7.38 31.81
N LEU A 310 -1.04 7.76 32.11
CA LEU A 310 -1.51 8.28 33.40
C LEU A 310 -2.30 7.23 34.19
N SER A 311 -2.47 6.02 33.66
CA SER A 311 -3.21 4.94 34.32
C SER A 311 -2.38 4.32 35.44
N ASP A 312 -3.00 4.08 36.58
CA ASP A 312 -2.41 3.30 37.68
C ASP A 312 -2.49 1.78 37.42
N GLN A 313 -3.17 1.35 36.36
CA GLN A 313 -3.33 -0.05 35.97
C GLN A 313 -2.43 -0.39 34.77
N PRO A 314 -1.93 -1.64 34.65
CA PRO A 314 -1.23 -2.09 33.44
C PRO A 314 -2.09 -1.84 32.19
N GLN A 315 -1.47 -1.30 31.14
CA GLN A 315 -2.15 -0.98 29.88
C GLN A 315 -1.52 -1.78 28.76
N HIS A 316 -2.36 -2.28 27.85
CA HIS A 316 -1.89 -2.91 26.63
C HIS A 316 -1.13 -1.90 25.75
N LEU A 317 -0.09 -2.33 25.05
CA LEU A 317 0.80 -1.43 24.31
C LEU A 317 0.07 -0.67 23.18
N SER A 318 -0.95 -1.28 22.57
CA SER A 318 -1.83 -0.64 21.57
C SER A 318 -2.49 0.64 22.10
N SER A 319 -2.77 0.74 23.40
CA SER A 319 -3.49 1.87 24.01
C SER A 319 -2.76 3.21 23.89
N TYR A 320 -1.44 3.17 23.68
CA TYR A 320 -0.58 4.34 23.45
C TYR A 320 -0.64 4.86 22.01
N PHE A 321 -1.20 4.08 21.09
CA PHE A 321 -1.38 4.44 19.70
C PHE A 321 -2.83 4.86 19.47
N LYS A 322 -3.05 5.88 18.64
CA LYS A 322 -4.37 6.38 18.29
C LYS A 322 -4.54 6.32 16.79
N GLN A 323 -5.68 5.79 16.35
CA GLN A 323 -6.00 5.67 14.94
C GLN A 323 -6.14 7.07 14.34
N PHE A 324 -5.49 7.30 13.21
CA PHE A 324 -5.74 8.50 12.43
C PHE A 324 -7.02 8.33 11.64
N PHE A 325 -7.74 9.44 11.46
CA PHE A 325 -8.91 9.50 10.60
C PHE A 325 -8.80 10.71 9.69
N ALA A 326 -9.39 10.60 8.52
CA ALA A 326 -9.41 11.67 7.54
C ALA A 326 -10.46 12.73 7.91
N GLN A 327 -10.09 14.00 7.78
CA GLN A 327 -11.00 15.12 8.01
C GLN A 327 -10.73 16.22 6.99
N VAL A 328 -11.76 16.62 6.24
CA VAL A 328 -11.74 17.68 5.21
C VAL A 328 -10.88 17.36 3.98
N THR A 329 -9.62 16.99 4.15
CA THR A 329 -8.65 16.84 3.06
C THR A 329 -8.98 15.68 2.11
N ASN A 330 -9.36 14.54 2.68
CA ASN A 330 -9.89 13.39 1.96
C ASN A 330 -11.10 12.79 2.70
N PRO A 331 -12.06 12.15 2.00
CA PRO A 331 -13.22 11.52 2.62
C PRO A 331 -12.86 10.13 3.18
N PRO A 332 -13.48 9.69 4.29
CA PRO A 332 -13.52 8.28 4.65
C PRO A 332 -14.43 7.49 3.68
N ILE A 333 -14.20 6.18 3.59
CA ILE A 333 -14.99 5.25 2.77
C ILE A 333 -15.98 4.51 3.67
N ASP A 334 -17.17 4.18 3.15
CA ASP A 334 -18.14 3.34 3.85
C ASP A 334 -17.76 1.85 3.73
N PRO A 335 -17.27 1.19 4.80
CA PRO A 335 -16.76 -0.18 4.72
C PRO A 335 -17.86 -1.23 4.49
N ILE A 336 -19.14 -0.85 4.60
CA ILE A 336 -20.29 -1.74 4.39
C ILE A 336 -20.83 -1.56 2.98
N ARG A 337 -21.15 -0.31 2.60
CA ARG A 337 -21.80 -0.01 1.31
C ARG A 337 -20.84 -0.02 0.14
N GLU A 338 -19.58 0.32 0.38
CA GLU A 338 -18.53 0.40 -0.64
C GLU A 338 -17.51 -0.73 -0.50
N ARG A 339 -17.84 -1.82 0.22
CA ARG A 339 -16.94 -2.97 0.46
C ARG A 339 -16.24 -3.50 -0.79
N LEU A 340 -16.89 -3.44 -1.95
CA LEU A 340 -16.35 -3.91 -3.25
C LEU A 340 -15.08 -3.19 -3.70
N VAL A 341 -14.76 -2.02 -3.15
CA VAL A 341 -13.53 -1.27 -3.48
C VAL A 341 -12.41 -1.46 -2.46
N MET A 342 -12.67 -2.24 -1.41
CA MET A 342 -11.73 -2.56 -0.34
C MET A 342 -11.29 -4.02 -0.46
N SER A 343 -10.09 -4.31 0.02
CA SER A 343 -9.54 -5.67 0.03
C SER A 343 -8.69 -5.86 1.29
N LEU A 344 -8.70 -7.09 1.80
CA LEU A 344 -7.81 -7.59 2.84
C LEU A 344 -6.94 -8.74 2.31
N ALA A 345 -6.87 -8.91 1.00
CA ALA A 345 -5.96 -9.86 0.38
C ALA A 345 -4.52 -9.54 0.83
N THR A 346 -3.81 -10.58 1.21
CA THR A 346 -2.51 -10.49 1.87
C THR A 346 -1.53 -11.37 1.14
N PHE A 347 -0.33 -10.84 0.88
CA PHE A 347 0.75 -11.56 0.20
C PHE A 347 1.92 -11.72 1.19
N ILE A 348 2.16 -12.95 1.62
CA ILE A 348 3.16 -13.29 2.64
C ILE A 348 4.41 -13.80 1.92
N GLY A 349 5.52 -13.07 2.04
CA GLY A 349 6.79 -13.48 1.45
C GLY A 349 7.59 -12.29 0.92
N ASN A 350 8.28 -12.52 -0.19
CA ASN A 350 9.13 -11.54 -0.86
C ASN A 350 8.29 -10.46 -1.58
N ASN A 351 8.68 -9.20 -1.42
CA ASN A 351 8.09 -8.02 -2.05
C ASN A 351 8.75 -7.64 -3.39
N GLY A 352 9.64 -8.48 -3.92
CA GLY A 352 10.19 -8.36 -5.27
C GLY A 352 10.95 -7.06 -5.57
N ASN A 353 11.23 -6.82 -6.85
CA ASN A 353 11.85 -5.60 -7.35
C ASN A 353 10.86 -4.85 -8.26
N ILE A 354 10.61 -3.58 -7.94
CA ILE A 354 9.62 -2.78 -8.69
C ILE A 354 10.17 -2.29 -10.04
N LEU A 355 11.47 -2.42 -10.30
CA LEU A 355 12.15 -1.83 -11.47
C LEU A 355 12.38 -2.79 -12.65
N ASP A 356 11.96 -4.04 -12.53
CA ASP A 356 11.95 -5.02 -13.62
C ASP A 356 10.67 -5.86 -13.60
N GLU A 357 10.48 -6.69 -14.63
CA GLU A 357 9.33 -7.58 -14.78
C GLU A 357 9.80 -9.04 -14.72
N ASN A 358 9.80 -9.62 -13.51
CA ASN A 358 10.21 -10.99 -13.26
C ASN A 358 9.04 -11.83 -12.73
N GLN A 359 8.86 -13.02 -13.27
CA GLN A 359 7.84 -13.98 -12.83
C GLN A 359 7.93 -14.32 -11.33
N LEU A 360 9.13 -14.27 -10.74
CA LEU A 360 9.36 -14.59 -9.33
C LEU A 360 8.85 -13.50 -8.37
N HIS A 361 8.47 -12.32 -8.85
CA HIS A 361 7.91 -11.28 -7.98
C HIS A 361 6.57 -11.69 -7.35
N CYS A 362 5.83 -12.62 -7.97
CA CYS A 362 4.61 -13.16 -7.39
C CYS A 362 4.83 -14.42 -6.53
N HIS A 363 6.09 -14.83 -6.31
CA HIS A 363 6.43 -16.00 -5.49
C HIS A 363 6.26 -15.70 -3.99
N CYS A 364 5.02 -15.73 -3.56
CA CYS A 364 4.54 -15.44 -2.21
C CYS A 364 3.34 -16.33 -1.88
N VAL A 365 3.00 -16.43 -0.59
CA VAL A 365 1.77 -17.07 -0.13
C VAL A 365 0.63 -16.05 -0.13
N ALA A 366 -0.33 -16.23 -1.04
CA ALA A 366 -1.53 -15.43 -1.11
C ALA A 366 -2.60 -15.95 -0.14
N ALA A 367 -3.10 -15.07 0.72
CA ALA A 367 -4.19 -15.30 1.65
C ALA A 367 -5.32 -14.29 1.41
N LYS A 368 -6.57 -14.71 1.63
CA LYS A 368 -7.76 -13.85 1.45
C LYS A 368 -7.91 -12.80 2.57
N HIS A 369 -7.26 -13.03 3.70
CA HIS A 369 -7.35 -12.21 4.90
C HIS A 369 -6.00 -12.25 5.65
N PRO A 370 -5.59 -11.16 6.33
CA PRO A 370 -4.36 -11.15 7.13
C PRO A 370 -4.52 -11.89 8.47
N ILE A 371 -5.72 -12.33 8.84
CA ILE A 371 -5.98 -13.08 10.08
C ILE A 371 -6.04 -14.54 9.73
N LEU A 372 -5.12 -15.31 10.29
CA LEU A 372 -4.94 -16.73 10.03
C LEU A 372 -5.56 -17.54 11.15
N THR A 373 -6.27 -18.61 10.79
CA THR A 373 -6.66 -19.65 11.73
C THR A 373 -5.44 -20.46 12.19
N ASN A 374 -5.57 -21.16 13.32
CA ASN A 374 -4.51 -22.04 13.81
C ASN A 374 -4.09 -23.08 12.76
N LEU A 375 -5.03 -23.59 11.97
CA LEU A 375 -4.72 -24.54 10.90
C LEU A 375 -3.90 -23.87 9.78
N GLU A 376 -4.29 -22.69 9.32
CA GLU A 376 -3.56 -21.94 8.29
C GLU A 376 -2.14 -21.56 8.74
N LEU A 377 -1.98 -21.13 10.01
CA LEU A 377 -0.66 -20.86 10.56
C LEU A 377 0.22 -22.12 10.53
N GLU A 378 -0.30 -23.27 10.93
CA GLU A 378 0.49 -24.51 10.94
C GLU A 378 0.81 -25.02 9.53
N LYS A 379 -0.10 -24.80 8.55
CA LYS A 379 0.20 -25.04 7.12
C LYS A 379 1.39 -24.19 6.68
N LEU A 380 1.36 -22.90 7.02
CA LEU A 380 2.43 -21.96 6.71
C LEU A 380 3.73 -22.31 7.45
N ARG A 381 3.66 -22.70 8.72
CA ARG A 381 4.83 -23.11 9.51
C ARG A 381 5.50 -24.37 8.94
N SER A 382 4.70 -25.26 8.36
CA SER A 382 5.16 -26.50 7.72
C SER A 382 5.53 -26.33 6.24
N ILE A 383 5.51 -25.11 5.70
CA ILE A 383 5.74 -24.86 4.29
C ILE A 383 7.16 -25.26 3.88
N ASP A 384 7.22 -26.07 2.83
CA ASP A 384 8.42 -26.70 2.28
C ASP A 384 8.17 -26.89 0.78
N THR A 385 8.01 -25.76 0.07
CA THR A 385 7.63 -25.73 -1.34
C THR A 385 8.71 -25.04 -2.15
N GLY A 386 9.62 -25.84 -2.72
CA GLY A 386 10.72 -25.34 -3.53
C GLY A 386 11.73 -24.56 -2.69
N SER A 387 11.88 -23.26 -2.96
CA SER A 387 12.70 -22.39 -2.12
C SER A 387 11.95 -21.81 -0.92
N PHE A 388 10.61 -21.90 -0.91
CA PHE A 388 9.77 -21.16 0.03
C PHE A 388 9.67 -21.87 1.39
N HIS A 389 10.26 -21.27 2.42
CA HIS A 389 10.31 -21.83 3.78
C HIS A 389 9.94 -20.80 4.85
N ALA A 390 9.39 -21.30 5.96
CA ALA A 390 9.09 -20.50 7.14
C ALA A 390 10.01 -20.83 8.33
N LYS A 391 10.36 -19.80 9.10
CA LYS A 391 11.11 -19.93 10.36
C LYS A 391 10.34 -19.32 11.52
N THR A 392 10.12 -20.10 12.57
CA THR A 392 9.58 -19.57 13.82
C THR A 392 10.69 -19.01 14.72
N LEU A 393 10.51 -17.77 15.15
CA LEU A 393 11.37 -17.06 16.09
C LEU A 393 10.57 -16.78 17.36
N GLN A 394 11.12 -17.18 18.51
CA GLN A 394 10.45 -17.06 19.79
C GLN A 394 10.64 -15.65 20.38
N THR A 395 9.55 -15.00 20.77
CA THR A 395 9.52 -13.61 21.25
C THR A 395 9.46 -13.54 22.77
N TYR A 396 10.53 -14.00 23.44
CA TYR A 396 10.62 -13.92 24.90
C TYR A 396 11.86 -13.17 25.38
N PHE A 397 11.85 -12.76 26.65
CA PHE A 397 13.02 -12.27 27.37
C PHE A 397 13.10 -12.91 28.76
N LYS A 398 14.28 -12.89 29.37
CA LYS A 398 14.47 -13.48 30.71
C LYS A 398 13.86 -12.57 31.77
N ALA A 399 12.92 -13.09 32.56
CA ALA A 399 12.22 -12.38 33.63
C ALA A 399 12.99 -12.44 34.96
N ASP A 400 14.29 -12.13 34.95
CA ASP A 400 15.17 -12.21 36.13
C ASP A 400 15.19 -10.93 36.99
N GLY A 401 14.33 -9.96 36.69
CA GLY A 401 14.25 -8.67 37.38
C GLY A 401 15.43 -7.73 37.13
N LYS A 402 16.37 -8.09 36.24
CA LYS A 402 17.53 -7.23 35.95
C LYS A 402 17.20 -6.15 34.93
N PRO A 403 17.71 -4.92 35.10
CA PRO A 403 17.56 -3.87 34.11
C PRO A 403 18.02 -4.30 32.70
N GLY A 404 17.28 -3.87 31.69
CA GLY A 404 17.59 -4.12 30.28
C GLY A 404 17.34 -5.55 29.79
N ALA A 405 16.68 -6.42 30.56
CA ALA A 405 16.42 -7.80 30.13
C ALA A 405 15.58 -7.89 28.85
N MET A 406 14.52 -7.08 28.74
CA MET A 406 13.69 -6.99 27.53
C MET A 406 14.47 -6.41 26.34
N GLN A 407 15.31 -5.40 26.56
CA GLN A 407 16.16 -4.84 25.52
C GLN A 407 17.09 -5.91 24.92
N ARG A 408 17.78 -6.69 25.77
CA ARG A 408 18.61 -7.82 25.30
C ARG A 408 17.79 -8.88 24.56
N GLY A 409 16.53 -9.10 24.97
CA GLY A 409 15.59 -9.98 24.28
C GLY A 409 15.28 -9.50 22.86
N LEU A 410 15.00 -8.20 22.70
CA LEU A 410 14.74 -7.57 21.40
C LEU A 410 15.97 -7.59 20.50
N GLU A 411 17.16 -7.26 21.02
CA GLU A 411 18.42 -7.31 20.28
C GLU A 411 18.71 -8.74 19.78
N ARG A 412 18.46 -9.75 20.63
CA ARG A 412 18.57 -11.16 20.24
C ARG A 412 17.57 -11.52 19.14
N LEU A 413 16.31 -11.11 19.28
CA LEU A 413 15.27 -11.38 18.29
C LEU A 413 15.61 -10.78 16.92
N CYS A 414 16.08 -9.53 16.89
CA CYS A 414 16.50 -8.84 15.68
C CYS A 414 17.66 -9.58 14.98
N ARG A 415 18.66 -10.03 15.74
CA ARG A 415 19.76 -10.83 15.21
C ARG A 415 19.28 -12.16 14.64
N TYR A 416 18.40 -12.88 15.35
CA TYR A 416 17.86 -14.15 14.83
C TYR A 416 17.00 -13.95 13.58
N ALA A 417 16.31 -12.82 13.45
CA ALA A 417 15.59 -12.49 12.23
C ALA A 417 16.57 -12.28 11.06
N GLU A 418 17.65 -11.53 11.28
CA GLU A 418 18.71 -11.34 10.29
C GLU A 418 19.39 -12.65 9.88
N ASP A 419 19.76 -13.49 10.86
CA ASP A 419 20.32 -14.83 10.59
C ASP A 419 19.35 -15.67 9.74
N ALA A 420 18.05 -15.66 10.06
CA ALA A 420 17.04 -16.39 9.31
C ALA A 420 16.85 -15.85 7.87
N VAL A 421 16.92 -14.53 7.65
CA VAL A 421 16.86 -14.00 6.28
C VAL A 421 18.09 -14.44 5.49
N ASN A 422 19.28 -14.40 6.10
CA ASN A 422 20.53 -14.84 5.45
C ASN A 422 20.56 -16.33 5.14
N ASP A 423 19.89 -17.16 5.96
CA ASP A 423 19.69 -18.58 5.71
C ASP A 423 18.69 -18.86 4.56
N GLY A 424 18.01 -17.83 4.05
CA GLY A 424 17.11 -17.91 2.90
C GLY A 424 15.63 -18.16 3.24
N PHE A 425 15.19 -17.94 4.48
CA PHE A 425 13.77 -18.07 4.83
C PHE A 425 12.96 -16.87 4.35
N GLU A 426 11.88 -17.11 3.59
CA GLU A 426 11.00 -16.07 3.07
C GLU A 426 9.89 -15.66 4.05
N VAL A 427 9.63 -16.45 5.09
CA VAL A 427 8.63 -16.12 6.11
C VAL A 427 9.19 -16.28 7.51
N LEU A 428 9.07 -15.23 8.32
CA LEU A 428 9.42 -15.25 9.74
C LEU A 428 8.14 -15.22 10.58
N ILE A 429 7.91 -16.27 11.37
CA ILE A 429 6.80 -16.36 12.32
C ILE A 429 7.33 -15.95 13.69
N LEU A 430 6.91 -14.78 14.18
CA LEU A 430 7.23 -14.28 15.51
C LEU A 430 6.19 -14.82 16.49
N SER A 431 6.61 -15.69 17.41
CA SER A 431 5.71 -16.44 18.31
C SER A 431 6.00 -16.16 19.77
N ASP A 432 4.98 -15.78 20.54
CA ASP A 432 5.08 -15.53 21.98
C ASP A 432 4.70 -16.75 22.85
N ARG A 433 4.47 -17.91 22.22
CA ARG A 433 4.04 -19.14 22.91
C ARG A 433 5.07 -19.74 23.84
N ALA A 434 6.36 -19.55 23.56
CA ALA A 434 7.47 -20.13 24.33
C ALA A 434 7.79 -19.36 25.62
N MET A 435 6.76 -19.07 26.42
CA MET A 435 6.92 -18.56 27.78
C MET A 435 7.06 -19.72 28.79
N ASP A 436 7.82 -19.48 29.85
CA ASP A 436 8.04 -20.44 30.93
C ASP A 436 8.27 -19.73 32.28
N SER A 437 8.72 -20.46 33.30
CA SER A 437 8.97 -19.90 34.64
C SER A 437 10.10 -18.85 34.69
N GLU A 438 11.00 -18.83 33.72
CA GLU A 438 12.11 -17.87 33.62
C GLU A 438 11.95 -16.86 32.47
N HIS A 439 11.06 -17.10 31.52
CA HIS A 439 10.92 -16.33 30.29
C HIS A 439 9.52 -15.74 30.14
N ALA A 440 9.45 -14.41 30.05
CA ALA A 440 8.23 -13.66 29.78
C ALA A 440 8.14 -13.27 28.30
N PRO A 441 6.93 -13.19 27.72
CA PRO A 441 6.74 -12.77 26.34
C PRO A 441 7.09 -11.28 26.17
N ILE A 442 7.67 -10.94 25.02
CA ILE A 442 7.80 -9.56 24.56
C ILE A 442 6.46 -9.16 23.95
N PRO A 443 5.87 -8.00 24.28
CA PRO A 443 4.62 -7.54 23.67
C PRO A 443 4.68 -7.63 22.14
N SER A 444 3.69 -8.26 21.52
CA SER A 444 3.76 -8.65 20.10
C SER A 444 4.01 -7.45 19.18
N LEU A 445 3.34 -6.33 19.48
CA LEU A 445 3.50 -5.06 18.76
C LEU A 445 4.93 -4.54 18.82
N LEU A 446 5.60 -4.67 19.96
CA LEU A 446 6.99 -4.25 20.11
C LEU A 446 7.94 -5.21 19.38
N ALA A 447 7.70 -6.52 19.48
CA ALA A 447 8.50 -7.54 18.82
C ALA A 447 8.50 -7.38 17.30
N VAL A 448 7.30 -7.27 16.68
CA VAL A 448 7.19 -7.10 15.23
C VAL A 448 7.75 -5.77 14.76
N SER A 449 7.49 -4.67 15.49
CA SER A 449 8.02 -3.35 15.15
C SER A 449 9.55 -3.33 15.15
N ALA A 450 10.16 -3.95 16.17
CA ALA A 450 11.61 -4.01 16.30
C ALA A 450 12.24 -4.79 15.14
N VAL A 451 11.71 -5.99 14.83
CA VAL A 451 12.18 -6.80 13.70
C VAL A 451 11.96 -6.09 12.37
N HIS A 452 10.76 -5.53 12.15
CA HIS A 452 10.43 -4.80 10.92
C HIS A 452 11.42 -3.65 10.66
N HIS A 453 11.64 -2.78 11.65
CA HIS A 453 12.55 -1.65 11.49
C HIS A 453 14.03 -2.06 11.46
N HIS A 454 14.43 -3.14 12.15
CA HIS A 454 15.78 -3.69 12.03
C HIS A 454 16.04 -4.18 10.60
N LEU A 455 15.14 -4.99 10.04
CA LEU A 455 15.27 -5.50 8.68
C LEU A 455 15.21 -4.40 7.62
N ILE A 456 14.47 -3.30 7.85
CA ILE A 456 14.52 -2.12 6.95
C ILE A 456 15.92 -1.50 6.96
N LYS A 457 16.49 -1.27 8.15
CA LYS A 457 17.82 -0.66 8.30
C LYS A 457 18.92 -1.50 7.68
N SER A 458 18.78 -2.82 7.75
CA SER A 458 19.71 -3.77 7.14
C SER A 458 19.42 -4.07 5.66
N GLY A 459 18.38 -3.48 5.07
CA GLY A 459 18.03 -3.68 3.65
C GLY A 459 17.42 -5.03 3.30
N MET A 460 16.92 -5.77 4.29
CA MET A 460 16.42 -7.14 4.17
C MET A 460 14.90 -7.27 4.26
N ARG A 461 14.18 -6.20 4.65
CA ARG A 461 12.72 -6.29 4.89
C ARG A 461 11.93 -6.67 3.63
N GLY A 462 12.41 -6.32 2.45
CA GLY A 462 11.76 -6.67 1.17
C GLY A 462 11.78 -8.17 0.89
N SER A 463 12.70 -8.94 1.48
CA SER A 463 12.88 -10.36 1.16
C SER A 463 11.98 -11.30 1.95
N VAL A 464 11.29 -10.82 3.00
CA VAL A 464 10.57 -11.68 3.94
C VAL A 464 9.19 -11.17 4.34
N GLY A 465 8.24 -12.08 4.51
CA GLY A 465 6.96 -11.84 5.19
C GLY A 465 7.12 -11.99 6.70
N LEU A 466 6.46 -11.11 7.47
CA LEU A 466 6.44 -11.22 8.94
C LEU A 466 5.06 -11.69 9.38
N VAL A 467 4.98 -12.84 10.03
CA VAL A 467 3.74 -13.38 10.61
C VAL A 467 3.84 -13.32 12.12
N VAL A 468 2.79 -12.88 12.79
CA VAL A 468 2.78 -12.75 14.25
C VAL A 468 1.81 -13.78 14.81
N GLU A 469 2.29 -14.71 15.63
CA GLU A 469 1.48 -15.60 16.47
C GLU A 469 1.50 -15.01 17.89
N ALA A 470 0.37 -14.44 18.32
CA ALA A 470 0.32 -13.62 19.52
C ALA A 470 -0.83 -13.94 20.45
N GLY A 471 -0.54 -14.04 21.74
CA GLY A 471 -1.54 -14.17 22.78
C GLY A 471 -2.12 -12.84 23.26
N ASP A 472 -1.48 -11.70 22.99
CA ASP A 472 -1.93 -10.36 23.44
C ASP A 472 -2.85 -9.62 22.43
N VAL A 473 -3.45 -10.34 21.47
CA VAL A 473 -4.23 -9.75 20.36
C VAL A 473 -5.66 -10.28 20.36
N TRP A 474 -6.62 -9.47 20.78
CA TRP A 474 -8.04 -9.86 20.81
C TRP A 474 -9.01 -8.80 20.26
N GLU A 475 -8.58 -7.54 20.13
CA GLU A 475 -9.42 -6.45 19.62
C GLU A 475 -9.01 -6.04 18.20
N VAL A 476 -9.97 -5.50 17.43
CA VAL A 476 -9.73 -4.96 16.08
C VAL A 476 -8.56 -3.97 16.06
N HIS A 477 -8.43 -3.13 17.10
CA HIS A 477 -7.33 -2.18 17.18
C HIS A 477 -5.96 -2.86 17.32
N HIS A 478 -5.87 -4.00 18.01
CA HIS A 478 -4.61 -4.74 18.19
C HIS A 478 -4.13 -5.28 16.84
N PHE A 479 -5.03 -5.89 16.06
CA PHE A 479 -4.75 -6.34 14.70
C PHE A 479 -4.32 -5.17 13.79
N ALA A 480 -5.07 -4.05 13.82
CA ALA A 480 -4.74 -2.88 13.02
C ALA A 480 -3.35 -2.30 13.34
N CYS A 481 -2.99 -2.24 14.63
CA CYS A 481 -1.65 -1.82 15.06
C CYS A 481 -0.57 -2.77 14.51
N LEU A 482 -0.73 -4.09 14.68
CA LEU A 482 0.27 -5.04 14.20
C LEU A 482 0.53 -4.92 12.70
N LEU A 483 -0.53 -4.81 11.89
CA LEU A 483 -0.40 -4.60 10.43
C LEU A 483 0.30 -3.28 10.11
N ALA A 484 -0.09 -2.19 10.78
CA ALA A 484 0.51 -0.87 10.57
C ALA A 484 2.00 -0.80 10.94
N PHE A 485 2.45 -1.66 11.85
CA PHE A 485 3.83 -1.72 12.34
C PHE A 485 4.68 -2.85 11.73
N GLY A 486 4.17 -3.51 10.69
CA GLY A 486 4.99 -4.34 9.80
C GLY A 486 4.65 -5.82 9.77
N ALA A 487 3.62 -6.27 10.52
CA ALA A 487 3.06 -7.60 10.35
C ALA A 487 2.41 -7.73 8.97
N THR A 488 2.66 -8.83 8.28
CA THR A 488 1.99 -9.22 7.04
C THR A 488 0.72 -10.01 7.34
N ALA A 489 0.79 -10.95 8.29
CA ALA A 489 -0.36 -11.71 8.76
C ALA A 489 -0.26 -11.97 10.28
N ILE A 490 -1.39 -12.31 10.91
CA ILE A 490 -1.54 -12.43 12.36
C ILE A 490 -2.37 -13.68 12.67
N ASN A 491 -1.93 -14.47 13.64
CA ASN A 491 -2.68 -15.57 14.26
C ASN A 491 -2.95 -15.25 15.72
#